data_AF-A0A1G1ZBB0-F1
#
_entry.id   AF-A0A1G1ZBB0-F1
#
_cell.length_a   1.000
_cell.length_b   1.000
_cell.length_c   1.000
_cell.angle_alpha   90.00
_cell.angle_beta   90.00
_cell.angle_gamma   90.00
#
_symmetry.space_group_name_H-M   'P 1'
#
loop_
_entity.id
_entity.type
_entity.pdbx_description
1 polymer ?
#
loop_
_entity_poly.entity_id
_entity_poly.type
_entity_poly.pdbx_seq_one_letter_code
_entity_poly.pdbx_strand_id
1 'polypeptide(L)'
;MEKTTPEKITIGSEVGVKVNCAMCQKEGTTDQFVTLQGNKGQSVYLCPECKQKANQAFEDEKKNPNFLLAIIVGAIAAAIGGVVWYFVAIGTGMEIGYISLGLGYIVGFGVYLGAGKKRGHQLQIISALIAVVAIIVIEKFIFDHFLNEYIQNNPAEFPDFPVGQSISISFFEPEFWKSFVSPIGLLIYAIGIYLAYKFPKPRKI
;
A
#
# COMPACT_ATOMS: atom_id res chain seq x y z
N MET A 1 -7.15 57.98 -31.04
CA MET A 1 -6.00 57.23 -30.50
C MET A 1 -6.56 56.10 -29.66
N GLU A 2 -6.88 54.98 -30.30
CA GLU A 2 -7.48 53.81 -29.64
C GLU A 2 -6.40 52.73 -29.61
N LYS A 3 -5.86 52.48 -28.41
CA LYS A 3 -4.80 51.49 -28.20
C LYS A 3 -5.43 50.11 -28.11
N THR A 4 -5.39 49.34 -29.19
CA THR A 4 -5.58 47.90 -29.15
C THR A 4 -4.34 47.27 -28.49
N THR A 5 -4.53 46.74 -27.29
CA THR A 5 -3.51 45.94 -26.59
C THR A 5 -3.50 44.55 -27.21
N PRO A 6 -2.36 44.02 -27.69
CA PRO A 6 -2.32 42.68 -28.24
C PRO A 6 -2.53 41.65 -27.13
N GLU A 7 -3.61 40.89 -27.27
CA GLU A 7 -3.94 39.71 -26.48
C GLU A 7 -2.79 38.71 -26.53
N LYS A 8 -2.15 38.47 -25.39
CA LYS A 8 -1.04 37.52 -25.25
C LYS A 8 -1.62 36.12 -25.20
N ILE A 9 -1.88 35.56 -26.37
CA ILE A 9 -2.24 34.14 -26.52
C ILE A 9 -0.97 33.31 -26.25
N THR A 10 -0.84 32.75 -25.05
CA THR A 10 0.17 31.70 -24.79
C THR A 10 -0.35 30.36 -25.32
N ILE A 11 -0.37 30.18 -26.64
CA ILE A 11 -0.34 28.83 -27.23
C ILE A 11 1.14 28.44 -27.29
N GLY A 12 1.68 28.00 -26.15
CA GLY A 12 3.06 27.53 -26.03
C GLY A 12 3.10 26.01 -26.03
N SER A 13 2.79 25.37 -27.17
CA SER A 13 3.33 24.04 -27.40
C SER A 13 4.83 24.21 -27.56
N GLU A 14 5.64 23.55 -26.72
CA GLU A 14 7.11 23.62 -26.74
C GLU A 14 7.71 22.96 -27.99
N VAL A 15 7.12 23.13 -29.17
CA VAL A 15 7.49 22.46 -30.42
C VAL A 15 8.87 22.92 -30.86
N GLY A 16 9.81 21.99 -31.03
CA GLY A 16 11.15 22.26 -31.55
C GLY A 16 12.20 22.63 -30.49
N VAL A 17 11.88 22.54 -29.20
CA VAL A 17 12.89 22.69 -28.14
C VAL A 17 13.81 21.47 -28.14
N LYS A 18 15.14 21.69 -28.08
CA LYS A 18 16.12 20.61 -27.96
C LYS A 18 16.00 19.95 -26.58
N VAL A 19 15.78 18.65 -26.57
CA VAL A 19 15.63 17.84 -25.37
C VAL A 19 16.44 16.56 -25.47
N ASN A 20 16.87 16.04 -24.33
CA ASN A 20 17.63 14.80 -24.26
C ASN A 20 16.75 13.67 -23.73
N CYS A 21 16.89 12.47 -24.31
CA CYS A 21 16.19 11.30 -23.83
C CYS A 21 16.66 10.96 -22.40
N ALA A 22 15.73 10.84 -21.45
CA ALA A 22 16.10 10.54 -20.07
C ALA A 22 16.72 9.15 -19.86
N MET A 23 16.52 8.22 -20.81
CA MET A 23 17.00 6.84 -20.72
C MET A 23 18.33 6.62 -21.45
N CYS A 24 18.50 7.19 -22.64
CA CYS A 24 19.70 6.95 -23.47
C CYS A 24 20.51 8.23 -23.79
N GLN A 25 20.10 9.39 -23.27
CA GLN A 25 20.73 10.70 -23.49
C GLN A 25 20.81 11.16 -24.96
N LYS A 26 20.14 10.47 -25.90
CA LYS A 26 20.02 10.89 -27.30
C LYS A 26 19.38 12.27 -27.37
N GLU A 27 20.06 13.21 -28.04
CA GLU A 27 19.54 14.54 -28.32
C GLU A 27 18.45 14.47 -29.40
N GLY A 28 17.43 15.31 -29.27
CA GLY A 28 16.38 15.45 -30.26
C GLY A 28 15.49 16.64 -29.97
N THR A 29 14.33 16.69 -30.60
CA THR A 29 13.36 17.77 -30.42
C THR A 29 12.06 17.22 -29.82
N THR A 30 11.33 18.10 -29.12
CA THR A 30 10.09 17.76 -28.40
C THR A 30 8.99 17.15 -29.27
N ASP A 31 8.94 17.44 -30.56
CA ASP A 31 8.01 16.89 -31.54
C ASP A 31 8.27 15.42 -31.87
N GLN A 32 9.52 14.96 -31.71
CA GLN A 32 9.92 13.58 -31.99
C GLN A 32 9.88 12.68 -30.74
N PHE A 33 9.74 13.27 -29.55
CA PHE A 33 9.91 12.60 -28.27
C PHE A 33 8.58 12.56 -27.51
N VAL A 34 8.35 11.48 -26.77
CA VAL A 34 7.16 11.38 -25.92
C VAL A 34 7.46 12.05 -24.59
N THR A 35 6.61 13.00 -24.23
CA THR A 35 6.69 13.72 -22.95
C THR A 35 5.86 12.98 -21.91
N LEU A 36 6.49 12.57 -20.82
CA LEU A 36 5.84 12.01 -19.64
C LEU A 36 5.91 13.01 -18.50
N GLN A 37 4.83 13.16 -17.75
CA GLN A 37 4.87 13.90 -16.49
C GLN A 37 5.32 12.97 -15.36
N GLY A 38 6.46 13.30 -14.77
CA GLY A 38 6.93 12.69 -13.54
C GLY A 38 6.11 13.12 -12.32
N ASN A 39 6.35 12.45 -11.20
CA ASN A 39 5.59 12.60 -9.95
C ASN A 39 5.69 14.01 -9.29
N LYS A 40 6.57 14.88 -9.80
CA LYS A 40 6.81 16.26 -9.31
C LYS A 40 6.56 17.34 -10.38
N GLY A 41 5.77 17.03 -11.40
CA GLY A 41 5.54 17.95 -12.53
C GLY A 41 6.76 18.12 -13.46
N GLN A 42 7.77 17.27 -13.33
CA GLN A 42 8.94 17.26 -14.20
C GLN A 42 8.59 16.56 -15.52
N SER A 43 8.75 17.26 -16.64
CA SER A 43 8.64 16.68 -17.98
C SER A 43 9.85 15.80 -18.26
N VAL A 44 9.59 14.53 -18.57
CA VAL A 44 10.58 13.53 -18.95
C VAL A 44 10.37 13.17 -20.40
N TYR A 45 11.39 13.38 -21.24
CA TYR A 45 11.31 13.09 -22.66
C TYR A 45 11.94 11.73 -22.99
N LEU A 46 11.23 10.90 -23.75
CA LEU A 46 11.70 9.60 -24.22
C LEU A 46 11.68 9.54 -25.74
N CYS A 47 12.80 9.11 -26.34
CA CYS A 47 12.85 8.82 -27.76
C CYS A 47 12.01 7.55 -28.09
N PRO A 48 11.55 7.37 -29.34
CA PRO A 48 10.67 6.26 -29.73
C PRO A 48 11.24 4.87 -29.39
N GLU A 49 12.55 4.67 -29.60
CA GLU A 49 13.25 3.42 -29.27
C GLU A 49 13.22 3.12 -27.77
N CYS A 50 13.47 4.13 -26.92
CA CYS A 50 13.44 3.96 -25.47
C CYS A 50 12.03 3.76 -24.94
N LYS A 51 11.02 4.42 -25.54
CA LYS A 51 9.61 4.18 -25.23
C LYS A 51 9.24 2.72 -25.50
N GLN A 52 9.67 2.16 -26.64
CA GLN A 52 9.38 0.77 -26.97
C GLN A 52 10.06 -0.20 -25.99
N LYS A 53 11.33 0.01 -25.64
CA LYS A 53 12.05 -0.79 -24.63
C LYS A 53 11.37 -0.72 -23.26
N ALA A 54 10.97 0.47 -22.84
CA ALA A 54 10.29 0.67 -21.56
C ALA A 54 8.90 0.00 -21.54
N ASN A 55 8.13 0.11 -22.63
CA ASN A 55 6.86 -0.61 -22.80
C ASN A 55 7.05 -2.13 -22.75
N GLN A 56 8.08 -2.66 -23.43
CA GLN A 56 8.39 -4.10 -23.39
C GLN A 56 8.70 -4.56 -21.96
N ALA A 57 9.53 -3.83 -21.22
CA ALA A 57 9.81 -4.14 -19.81
C ALA A 57 8.54 -4.13 -18.93
N PHE A 58 7.62 -3.18 -19.16
CA PHE A 58 6.36 -3.12 -18.42
C PHE A 58 5.37 -4.22 -18.80
N GLU A 59 5.36 -4.67 -20.05
CA GLU A 59 4.57 -5.84 -20.46
C GLU A 59 5.16 -7.13 -19.89
N ASP A 60 6.49 -7.25 -19.82
CA ASP A 60 7.14 -8.42 -19.23
C ASP A 60 6.89 -8.52 -17.72
N GLU A 61 6.68 -7.40 -17.02
CA GLU A 61 6.22 -7.39 -15.62
C GLU A 61 4.82 -7.94 -15.42
N LYS A 62 3.98 -7.99 -16.46
CA LYS A 62 2.61 -8.53 -16.37
C LYS A 62 2.55 -10.03 -16.70
N LYS A 63 3.55 -10.54 -17.41
CA LYS A 63 3.56 -11.93 -17.90
C LYS A 63 3.92 -12.93 -16.79
N ASN A 64 3.15 -14.01 -16.73
CA ASN A 64 3.38 -15.21 -15.91
C ASN A 64 3.74 -14.92 -14.43
N PRO A 65 2.92 -14.15 -13.68
CA PRO A 65 3.11 -14.01 -12.25
C PRO A 65 2.88 -15.35 -11.53
N ASN A 66 3.73 -15.66 -10.55
CA ASN A 66 3.52 -16.83 -9.70
C ASN A 66 2.57 -16.49 -8.55
N PHE A 67 1.27 -16.73 -8.73
CA PHE A 67 0.24 -16.38 -7.75
C PHE A 67 0.37 -17.14 -6.42
N LEU A 68 0.69 -18.43 -6.48
CA LEU A 68 0.82 -19.26 -5.28
C LEU A 68 1.93 -18.73 -4.38
N LEU A 69 3.10 -18.48 -4.98
CA LEU A 69 4.26 -17.99 -4.26
C LEU A 69 4.06 -16.54 -3.80
N ALA A 70 3.31 -15.72 -4.55
CA ALA A 70 2.86 -14.40 -4.12
C ALA A 70 2.00 -14.46 -2.84
N ILE A 71 1.04 -15.38 -2.77
CA ILE A 71 0.20 -15.57 -1.58
C ILE A 71 1.04 -16.02 -0.38
N ILE A 72 1.89 -17.04 -0.57
CA ILE A 72 2.72 -17.58 0.52
C ILE A 72 3.67 -16.52 1.07
N VAL A 73 4.43 -15.83 0.21
CA VAL A 73 5.39 -14.81 0.66
C VAL A 73 4.67 -13.60 1.25
N GLY A 74 3.51 -13.22 0.69
CA GLY A 74 2.66 -12.18 1.27
C GLY A 74 2.13 -12.54 2.65
N ALA A 75 1.71 -13.79 2.86
CA ALA A 75 1.23 -14.29 4.15
C ALA A 75 2.35 -14.38 5.20
N ILE A 76 3.56 -14.80 4.79
CA ILE A 76 4.74 -14.78 5.67
C ILE A 76 5.08 -13.34 6.09
N ALA A 77 5.07 -12.40 5.13
CA ALA A 77 5.29 -10.99 5.40
C ALA A 77 4.23 -10.42 6.35
N ALA A 78 2.97 -10.81 6.19
CA ALA A 78 1.87 -10.45 7.09
C ALA A 78 2.08 -11.00 8.51
N ALA A 79 2.47 -12.27 8.63
CA ALA A 79 2.73 -12.90 9.92
C ALA A 79 3.89 -12.20 10.66
N ILE A 80 5.00 -11.94 9.97
CA ILE A 80 6.16 -11.24 10.56
C ILE A 80 5.76 -9.82 10.98
N GLY A 81 5.10 -9.07 10.10
CA GLY A 81 4.65 -7.71 10.42
C GLY A 81 3.63 -7.68 11.55
N GLY A 82 2.75 -8.68 11.62
CA GLY A 82 1.76 -8.81 12.68
C GLY A 82 2.33 -9.16 14.03
N VAL A 83 3.33 -10.04 14.07
CA VAL A 83 4.07 -10.33 15.30
C VAL A 83 4.74 -9.05 15.82
N VAL A 84 5.39 -8.27 14.95
CA VAL A 84 6.00 -6.99 15.33
C VAL A 84 4.95 -6.03 15.87
N TRP A 85 3.81 -5.89 15.18
CA TRP A 85 2.73 -5.01 15.64
C TRP A 85 2.18 -5.43 17.00
N TYR A 86 1.88 -6.71 17.18
CA TYR A 86 1.41 -7.26 18.45
C TYR A 86 2.37 -6.95 19.60
N PHE A 87 3.67 -7.22 19.43
CA PHE A 87 4.67 -6.94 20.46
C PHE A 87 4.83 -5.45 20.77
N VAL A 88 4.72 -4.58 19.75
CA VAL A 88 4.76 -3.14 19.97
C VAL A 88 3.53 -2.67 20.74
N ALA A 89 2.34 -3.20 20.44
CA ALA A 89 1.11 -2.84 21.14
C ALA A 89 1.19 -3.20 22.63
N ILE A 90 1.51 -4.46 22.95
CA ILE A 90 1.61 -4.90 24.35
C ILE A 90 2.76 -4.21 25.09
N GLY A 91 3.90 -3.95 24.41
CA GLY A 91 5.05 -3.30 25.02
C GLY A 91 4.85 -1.82 25.31
N THR A 92 3.93 -1.16 24.59
CA THR A 92 3.59 0.26 24.81
C THR A 92 2.34 0.45 25.66
N GLY A 93 1.59 -0.61 25.95
CA GLY A 93 0.30 -0.55 26.66
C GLY A 93 -0.78 0.20 25.88
N MET A 94 -0.57 0.44 24.57
CA MET A 94 -1.46 1.21 23.73
C MET A 94 -1.59 0.58 22.35
N GLU A 95 -2.78 0.63 21.78
CA GLU A 95 -3.02 0.21 20.39
C GLU A 95 -2.54 1.32 19.44
N ILE A 96 -1.40 1.07 18.81
CA ILE A 96 -0.80 2.00 17.86
C ILE A 96 -1.28 1.68 16.43
N GLY A 97 -2.45 2.21 16.06
CA GLY A 97 -3.09 1.89 14.78
C GLY A 97 -2.25 2.23 13.53
N TYR A 98 -1.36 3.24 13.58
CA TYR A 98 -0.56 3.65 12.41
C TYR A 98 0.52 2.63 11.98
N ILE A 99 0.79 1.60 12.78
CA ILE A 99 1.67 0.48 12.39
C ILE A 99 1.06 -0.31 11.22
N SER A 100 -0.27 -0.30 11.07
CA SER A 100 -0.98 -0.93 9.95
C SER A 100 -0.55 -0.39 8.57
N LEU A 101 -0.04 0.85 8.48
CA LEU A 101 0.52 1.40 7.25
C LEU A 101 1.79 0.64 6.83
N GLY A 102 2.67 0.39 7.79
CA GLY A 102 3.89 -0.39 7.58
C GLY A 102 3.58 -1.85 7.25
N LEU A 103 2.60 -2.44 7.95
CA LEU A 103 2.12 -3.79 7.66
C LEU A 103 1.62 -3.90 6.21
N GLY A 104 0.72 -3.01 5.79
CA GLY A 104 0.18 -3.01 4.44
C GLY A 104 1.26 -2.90 3.36
N TYR A 105 2.26 -2.03 3.58
CA TYR A 105 3.41 -1.91 2.70
C TYR A 105 4.22 -3.21 2.61
N ILE A 106 4.56 -3.83 3.76
CA ILE A 106 5.35 -5.06 3.83
C ILE A 106 4.61 -6.23 3.18
N VAL A 107 3.29 -6.33 3.37
CA VAL A 107 2.44 -7.34 2.71
C VAL A 107 2.44 -7.15 1.20
N GLY A 108 2.20 -5.94 0.71
CA GLY A 108 2.24 -5.64 -0.73
C GLY A 108 3.61 -5.94 -1.34
N PHE A 109 4.69 -5.63 -0.62
CA PHE A 109 6.05 -5.96 -1.03
C PHE A 109 6.30 -7.48 -1.05
N GLY A 110 5.84 -8.22 -0.05
CA GLY A 110 5.93 -9.68 0.00
C GLY A 110 5.22 -10.33 -1.19
N VAL A 111 4.00 -9.89 -1.52
CA VAL A 111 3.26 -10.35 -2.70
C VAL A 111 4.04 -10.05 -3.99
N TYR A 112 4.61 -8.85 -4.12
CA TYR A 112 5.43 -8.49 -5.28
C TYR A 112 6.68 -9.36 -5.44
N LEU A 113 7.38 -9.65 -4.33
CA LEU A 113 8.54 -10.54 -4.32
C LEU A 113 8.15 -11.96 -4.69
N GLY A 114 7.11 -12.51 -4.05
CA GLY A 114 6.63 -13.87 -4.32
C GLY A 114 6.09 -14.04 -5.74
N ALA A 115 5.55 -12.98 -6.34
CA ALA A 115 5.12 -12.98 -7.74
C ALA A 115 6.29 -12.97 -8.75
N GLY A 116 7.55 -12.89 -8.30
CA GLY A 116 8.72 -12.81 -9.17
C GLY A 116 8.97 -11.40 -9.71
N LYS A 117 8.75 -10.38 -8.88
CA LYS A 117 8.84 -8.95 -9.25
C LYS A 117 7.86 -8.54 -10.36
N LYS A 118 6.76 -9.30 -10.48
CA LYS A 118 5.67 -9.06 -11.43
C LYS A 118 4.63 -8.11 -10.83
N ARG A 119 3.88 -7.45 -11.70
CA ARG A 119 2.86 -6.45 -11.35
C ARG A 119 1.59 -6.69 -12.13
N GLY A 120 0.43 -6.47 -11.51
CA GLY A 120 -0.84 -6.76 -12.15
C GLY A 120 -2.02 -6.53 -11.23
N HIS A 121 -3.22 -6.39 -11.81
CA HIS A 121 -4.44 -6.12 -11.06
C HIS A 121 -4.80 -7.24 -10.08
N GLN A 122 -4.61 -8.50 -10.47
CA GLN A 122 -4.86 -9.65 -9.60
C GLN A 122 -3.94 -9.64 -8.37
N LEU A 123 -2.66 -9.28 -8.53
CA LEU A 123 -1.72 -9.17 -7.41
C LEU A 123 -2.12 -8.06 -6.43
N GLN A 124 -2.65 -6.93 -6.92
CA GLN A 124 -3.16 -5.85 -6.07
C GLN A 124 -4.31 -6.33 -5.18
N ILE A 125 -5.26 -7.09 -5.75
CA ILE A 125 -6.37 -7.68 -4.99
C ILE A 125 -5.85 -8.68 -3.95
N ILE A 126 -4.94 -9.58 -4.34
CA ILE A 126 -4.34 -10.56 -3.42
C ILE A 126 -3.67 -9.87 -2.24
N SER A 127 -2.83 -8.85 -2.49
CA SER A 127 -2.19 -8.09 -1.41
C SER A 127 -3.18 -7.37 -0.49
N ALA A 128 -4.26 -6.82 -1.05
CA ALA A 128 -5.30 -6.15 -0.26
C ALA A 128 -6.05 -7.14 0.63
N LEU A 129 -6.43 -8.31 0.09
CA LEU A 129 -7.12 -9.35 0.84
C LEU A 129 -6.25 -9.90 1.98
N ILE A 130 -4.97 -10.16 1.71
CA ILE A 130 -4.02 -10.59 2.76
C ILE A 130 -3.90 -9.52 3.84
N ALA A 131 -3.79 -8.24 3.46
CA ALA A 131 -3.70 -7.15 4.44
C ALA A 131 -4.96 -7.02 5.30
N VAL A 132 -6.16 -7.14 4.72
CA VAL A 132 -7.44 -7.12 5.46
C VAL A 132 -7.48 -8.25 6.49
N VAL A 133 -7.20 -9.49 6.05
CA VAL A 133 -7.21 -10.65 6.95
C VAL A 133 -6.18 -10.49 8.06
N ALA A 134 -4.97 -10.04 7.72
CA ALA A 134 -3.90 -9.81 8.69
C ALA A 134 -4.32 -8.78 9.75
N ILE A 135 -4.82 -7.60 9.32
CA ILE A 135 -5.24 -6.54 10.23
C ILE A 135 -6.31 -7.06 11.21
N ILE A 136 -7.36 -7.73 10.72
CA ILE A 136 -8.42 -8.27 11.58
C ILE A 136 -7.88 -9.29 12.58
N VAL A 137 -7.02 -10.21 12.13
CA VAL A 137 -6.46 -11.27 12.97
C VAL A 137 -5.54 -10.68 14.04
N ILE A 138 -4.66 -9.73 13.66
CA ILE A 138 -3.72 -9.11 14.59
C ILE A 138 -4.46 -8.27 15.64
N GLU A 139 -5.42 -7.44 15.21
CA GLU A 139 -6.25 -6.66 16.13
C GLU A 139 -6.99 -7.54 17.12
N LYS A 140 -7.48 -8.70 16.67
CA LYS A 140 -8.11 -9.67 17.57
C LYS A 140 -7.15 -10.13 18.68
N PHE A 141 -5.91 -10.49 18.33
CA PHE A 141 -4.92 -10.90 19.32
C PHE A 141 -4.55 -9.78 20.30
N ILE A 142 -4.43 -8.54 19.79
CA ILE A 142 -4.15 -7.36 20.62
C ILE A 142 -5.31 -7.11 21.59
N PHE A 143 -6.54 -7.10 21.08
CA PHE A 143 -7.75 -6.91 21.86
C PHE A 143 -7.90 -7.98 22.96
N ASP A 144 -7.73 -9.25 22.62
CA ASP A 144 -7.80 -10.34 23.61
C ASP A 144 -6.75 -10.16 24.71
N HIS A 145 -5.54 -9.73 24.35
CA HIS A 145 -4.48 -9.52 25.34
C HIS A 145 -4.86 -8.42 26.33
N PHE A 146 -5.26 -7.25 25.84
CA PHE A 146 -5.66 -6.14 26.71
C PHE A 146 -6.92 -6.42 27.52
N LEU A 147 -7.90 -7.13 26.94
CA LEU A 147 -9.10 -7.55 27.65
C LEU A 147 -8.75 -8.49 28.81
N ASN A 148 -7.90 -9.50 28.55
CA ASN A 148 -7.42 -10.39 29.59
C ASN A 148 -6.69 -9.62 30.68
N GLU A 149 -5.75 -8.75 30.31
CA GLU A 149 -5.02 -7.92 31.28
C GLU A 149 -5.98 -7.07 32.13
N TYR A 150 -6.99 -6.46 31.53
CA TYR A 150 -7.98 -5.66 32.23
C TYR A 150 -8.81 -6.48 33.24
N ILE A 151 -9.32 -7.65 32.82
CA ILE A 151 -10.11 -8.54 33.69
C ILE A 151 -9.28 -9.04 34.86
N GLN A 152 -8.04 -9.47 34.60
CA GLN A 152 -7.15 -10.01 35.62
C GLN A 152 -6.75 -8.96 36.66
N ASN A 153 -6.67 -7.69 36.26
CA ASN A 153 -6.40 -6.58 37.18
C ASN A 153 -7.64 -6.05 37.91
N ASN A 154 -8.86 -6.39 37.45
CA ASN A 154 -10.13 -5.91 38.02
C ASN A 154 -11.11 -7.06 38.34
N PRO A 155 -10.71 -8.07 39.15
CA PRO A 155 -11.53 -9.26 39.38
C PRO A 155 -12.88 -8.97 40.07
N ALA A 156 -12.99 -7.86 40.81
CA ALA A 156 -14.23 -7.46 41.45
C ALA A 156 -15.32 -7.01 40.46
N GLU A 157 -14.93 -6.50 39.27
CA GLU A 157 -15.86 -6.12 38.20
C GLU A 157 -16.33 -7.35 37.39
N PHE A 158 -15.54 -8.43 37.42
CA PHE A 158 -15.77 -9.64 36.61
C PHE A 158 -15.76 -10.91 37.49
N PRO A 159 -16.69 -11.04 38.45
CA PRO A 159 -16.69 -12.14 39.42
C PRO A 159 -16.92 -13.52 38.78
N ASP A 160 -17.54 -13.57 37.60
CA ASP A 160 -17.81 -14.82 36.87
C ASP A 160 -16.60 -15.31 36.06
N PHE A 161 -15.52 -14.52 35.97
CA PHE A 161 -14.34 -14.84 35.17
C PHE A 161 -13.19 -15.32 36.06
N PRO A 162 -12.67 -16.54 35.87
CA PRO A 162 -11.61 -17.08 36.72
C PRO A 162 -10.28 -16.32 36.53
N VAL A 163 -9.73 -15.86 37.65
CA VAL A 163 -8.40 -15.23 37.70
C VAL A 163 -7.34 -16.26 37.29
N GLY A 164 -6.39 -15.85 36.45
CA GLY A 164 -5.31 -16.68 35.91
C GLY A 164 -5.67 -17.49 34.66
N GLN A 165 -6.89 -17.40 34.14
CA GLN A 165 -7.26 -18.01 32.87
C GLN A 165 -7.37 -16.96 31.76
N SER A 166 -6.76 -17.25 30.61
CA SER A 166 -6.92 -16.45 29.40
C SER A 166 -8.25 -16.80 28.73
N ILE A 167 -9.11 -15.80 28.57
CA ILE A 167 -10.30 -15.90 27.73
C ILE A 167 -10.01 -15.36 26.34
N SER A 168 -10.62 -15.96 25.33
CA SER A 168 -10.62 -15.41 23.97
C SER A 168 -12.08 -15.25 23.57
N ILE A 169 -12.47 -14.03 23.25
CA ILE A 169 -13.81 -13.78 22.72
C ILE A 169 -13.92 -14.32 21.28
N SER A 170 -15.11 -14.59 20.79
CA SER A 170 -15.31 -15.02 19.40
C SER A 170 -15.21 -13.84 18.45
N PHE A 171 -14.81 -14.08 17.18
CA PHE A 171 -14.82 -13.04 16.13
C PHE A 171 -16.21 -12.46 15.86
N PHE A 172 -17.27 -13.19 16.25
CA PHE A 172 -18.66 -12.77 16.05
C PHE A 172 -19.20 -11.93 17.22
N GLU A 173 -18.39 -11.69 18.26
CA GLU A 173 -18.82 -10.84 19.37
C GLU A 173 -18.89 -9.37 18.91
N PRO A 174 -20.01 -8.67 19.18
CA PRO A 174 -20.23 -7.31 18.71
C PRO A 174 -19.25 -6.30 19.33
N GLU A 175 -18.76 -6.55 20.55
CA GLU A 175 -17.85 -5.65 21.24
C GLU A 175 -16.48 -5.56 20.54
N PHE A 176 -15.99 -6.67 19.97
CA PHE A 176 -14.79 -6.67 19.14
C PHE A 176 -14.95 -5.73 17.94
N TRP A 177 -16.06 -5.87 17.21
CA TRP A 177 -16.32 -5.05 16.02
C TRP A 177 -16.53 -3.58 16.36
N LYS A 178 -17.15 -3.25 17.49
CA LYS A 178 -17.27 -1.86 17.94
C LYS A 178 -15.91 -1.24 18.22
N SER A 179 -14.98 -1.99 18.84
CA SER A 179 -13.60 -1.53 19.07
C SER A 179 -12.84 -1.35 17.75
N PHE A 180 -12.94 -2.34 16.86
CA PHE A 180 -12.24 -2.35 15.57
C PHE A 180 -12.71 -1.24 14.60
N VAL A 181 -14.01 -0.92 14.60
CA VAL A 181 -14.66 -0.01 13.64
C VAL A 181 -14.68 1.44 14.17
N SER A 182 -13.61 1.88 14.83
CA SER A 182 -13.48 3.30 15.18
C SER A 182 -13.27 4.15 13.92
N PRO A 183 -13.83 5.38 13.82
CA PRO A 183 -13.71 6.20 12.61
C PRO A 183 -12.25 6.46 12.19
N ILE A 184 -11.38 6.67 13.17
CA ILE A 184 -9.95 6.90 12.98
C ILE A 184 -9.25 5.58 12.58
N GLY A 185 -9.56 4.49 13.27
CA GLY A 185 -9.02 3.15 12.96
C GLY A 185 -9.34 2.73 11.54
N LEU A 186 -10.60 2.85 11.12
CA LEU A 186 -11.03 2.54 9.75
C LEU A 186 -10.28 3.34 8.69
N LEU A 187 -10.06 4.64 8.93
CA LEU A 187 -9.30 5.48 8.01
C LEU A 187 -7.86 4.98 7.89
N ILE A 188 -7.23 4.69 9.03
CA ILE A 188 -5.86 4.17 9.10
C ILE A 188 -5.75 2.81 8.40
N TYR A 189 -6.67 1.88 8.68
CA TYR A 189 -6.73 0.57 8.04
C TYR A 189 -6.97 0.68 6.54
N ALA A 190 -7.86 1.57 6.11
CA ALA A 190 -8.10 1.83 4.70
C ALA A 190 -6.82 2.32 3.98
N ILE A 191 -6.03 3.17 4.63
CA ILE A 191 -4.72 3.60 4.09
C ILE A 191 -3.76 2.41 4.03
N GLY A 192 -3.64 1.61 5.08
CA GLY A 192 -2.80 0.41 5.09
C GLY A 192 -3.16 -0.58 3.98
N ILE A 193 -4.45 -0.88 3.83
CA ILE A 193 -4.98 -1.74 2.75
C ILE A 193 -4.71 -1.13 1.38
N TYR A 194 -4.90 0.19 1.23
CA TYR A 194 -4.59 0.89 -0.01
C TYR A 194 -3.10 0.85 -0.35
N LEU A 195 -2.20 0.94 0.64
CA LEU A 195 -0.76 0.78 0.43
C LEU A 195 -0.42 -0.63 -0.06
N ALA A 196 -1.02 -1.66 0.55
CA ALA A 196 -0.89 -3.03 0.09
C ALA A 196 -1.37 -3.18 -1.36
N TYR A 197 -2.59 -2.69 -1.66
CA TYR A 197 -3.19 -2.71 -3.00
C TYR A 197 -2.36 -1.96 -4.03
N LYS A 198 -1.85 -0.77 -3.70
CA LYS A 198 -1.13 0.09 -4.65
C LYS A 198 0.24 -0.47 -5.01
N PHE A 199 0.85 -1.29 -4.15
CA PHE A 199 2.22 -1.74 -4.34
C PHE A 199 2.43 -2.54 -5.65
N PRO A 200 1.62 -3.56 -5.98
CA PRO A 200 1.77 -4.35 -7.21
C PRO A 200 1.14 -3.68 -8.45
N LYS A 201 0.85 -2.37 -8.40
CA LYS A 201 0.15 -1.66 -9.49
C LYS A 201 0.98 -1.68 -10.78
N PRO A 202 0.38 -2.09 -11.92
CA PRO A 202 1.08 -2.13 -13.19
C PRO A 202 1.50 -0.73 -13.61
N ARG A 203 2.71 -0.63 -14.17
CA ARG A 203 3.25 0.62 -14.71
C ARG A 203 2.63 0.92 -16.07
N LYS A 204 2.47 2.21 -16.37
CA LYS A 204 2.00 2.73 -17.64
C LYS A 204 2.89 3.92 -18.02
N ILE A 205 3.14 4.06 -19.32
CA ILE A 205 3.78 5.22 -19.95
C ILE A 205 2.69 6.11 -20.50
#